data_AF-A0A0G0MVG9-F1
#
_entry.id   AF-A0A0G0MVG9-F1
#
_cell.length_a   1.000
_cell.length_b   1.000
_cell.length_c   1.000
_cell.angle_alpha   90.00
_cell.angle_beta   90.00
_cell.angle_gamma   90.00
#
_symmetry.space_group_name_H-M   'P 1'
#
loop_
_entity.id
_entity.type
_entity.pdbx_description
1 polymer ?
#
loop_
_entity_poly.entity_id
_entity_poly.type
_entity_poly.pdbx_seq_one_letter_code
_entity_poly.pdbx_strand_id
1 'polypeptide(L)'
;MFALFYDWASTGHGFPMIGFGHNRYQLMDVEDFCDGIYLCSTLEKEKVNDMFNFGAKEFTTMREDYQAVLDYAGFGKKIKGFPASPMIWILRVLEALHLSPLYKWVYETASRDSFVSIEKAQKILGWNPKYSNKDALIRNYEWYLSHRSEFKGKSGVNHRVPWKQGVLSLAKIFF
;
A
#
# COMPACT_ATOMS: atom_id res chain seq x y z
N MET A 1 1.45 7.04 1.08
CA MET A 1 1.20 6.49 -0.27
C MET A 1 -0.28 6.11 -0.46
N PHE A 2 -0.84 5.20 0.34
CA PHE A 2 -2.24 4.77 0.19
C PHE A 2 -3.28 5.90 0.22
N ALA A 3 -3.16 6.87 1.15
CA ALA A 3 -4.06 8.02 1.17
C ALA A 3 -4.05 8.87 -0.13
N LEU A 4 -2.90 8.96 -0.81
CA LEU A 4 -2.80 9.62 -2.12
C LEU A 4 -3.53 8.80 -3.18
N PHE A 5 -3.27 7.49 -3.21
CA PHE A 5 -3.92 6.56 -4.14
C PHE A 5 -5.44 6.55 -3.97
N TYR A 6 -5.93 6.47 -2.73
CA TYR A 6 -7.36 6.49 -2.41
C TYR A 6 -8.02 7.83 -2.70
N ASP A 7 -7.31 8.95 -2.52
CA ASP A 7 -7.83 10.26 -2.94
C ASP A 7 -8.08 10.30 -4.45
N TRP A 8 -7.14 9.78 -5.25
CA TRP A 8 -7.26 9.74 -6.71
C TRP A 8 -8.38 8.79 -7.14
N ALA A 9 -8.44 7.59 -6.56
CA ALA A 9 -9.51 6.62 -6.78
C ALA A 9 -10.89 7.23 -6.46
N SER A 10 -11.06 7.83 -5.27
CA SER A 10 -12.33 8.43 -4.81
C SER A 10 -12.76 9.69 -5.56
N THR A 11 -11.89 10.25 -6.39
CA THR A 11 -12.19 11.44 -7.20
C THR A 11 -12.24 11.12 -8.69
N GLY A 12 -12.22 9.83 -9.05
CA GLY A 12 -12.33 9.39 -10.43
C GLY A 12 -11.12 9.73 -11.28
N HIS A 13 -9.91 9.46 -10.78
CA HIS A 13 -8.66 9.58 -11.51
C HIS A 13 -7.96 8.21 -11.60
N GLY A 14 -7.18 7.98 -12.66
CA GLY A 14 -6.24 6.85 -12.72
C GLY A 14 -5.11 6.97 -11.70
N PHE A 15 -4.10 6.10 -11.76
CA PHE A 15 -2.94 6.26 -10.88
C PHE A 15 -1.63 5.93 -11.59
N PRO A 16 -0.59 6.79 -11.50
CA PRO A 16 0.73 6.49 -12.01
C PRO A 16 1.44 5.45 -11.13
N MET A 17 2.13 4.52 -11.77
CA MET A 17 2.93 3.50 -11.09
C MET A 17 4.39 3.62 -11.53
N ILE A 18 5.30 3.50 -10.55
CA ILE A 18 6.73 3.44 -10.78
C ILE A 18 7.05 2.02 -11.25
N GLY A 19 7.55 1.90 -12.48
CA GLY A 19 7.63 0.62 -13.17
C GLY A 19 6.30 0.25 -13.83
N PHE A 20 6.31 -0.86 -14.58
CA PHE A 20 5.12 -1.38 -15.25
C PHE A 20 4.23 -2.22 -14.32
N GLY A 21 4.61 -2.40 -13.06
CA GLY A 21 3.78 -3.04 -12.04
C GLY A 21 3.66 -4.56 -12.18
N HIS A 22 4.61 -5.21 -12.86
CA HIS A 22 4.68 -6.68 -12.98
C HIS A 22 5.31 -7.34 -11.75
N ASN A 23 5.86 -6.56 -10.83
CA ASN A 23 6.45 -7.06 -9.60
C ASN A 23 5.38 -7.57 -8.64
N ARG A 24 5.69 -8.66 -7.94
CA ARG A 24 4.86 -9.20 -6.87
C ARG A 24 5.10 -8.41 -5.59
N TYR A 25 4.02 -7.95 -4.97
CA TYR A 25 4.10 -7.08 -3.79
C TYR A 25 3.12 -7.55 -2.72
N GLN A 26 3.64 -8.15 -1.66
CA GLN A 26 2.85 -8.65 -0.54
C GLN A 26 2.59 -7.51 0.46
N LEU A 27 1.32 -7.24 0.71
CA LEU A 27 0.86 -6.40 1.81
C LEU A 27 0.41 -7.29 2.96
N MET A 28 0.10 -6.64 4.07
CA MET A 28 -0.35 -7.28 5.29
C MET A 28 -1.58 -6.52 5.77
N ASP A 29 -2.71 -7.21 5.89
CA ASP A 29 -3.87 -6.64 6.55
C ASP A 29 -3.57 -6.45 8.04
N VAL A 30 -4.01 -5.32 8.60
CA VAL A 30 -3.69 -4.95 9.98
C VAL A 30 -4.42 -5.87 10.97
N GLU A 31 -5.65 -6.28 10.67
CA GLU A 31 -6.41 -7.19 11.53
C GLU A 31 -5.77 -8.58 11.54
N ASP A 32 -5.39 -9.09 10.37
CA ASP A 32 -4.64 -10.36 10.28
C ASP A 32 -3.31 -10.28 11.06
N PHE A 33 -2.63 -9.13 11.05
CA PHE A 33 -1.42 -8.95 11.84
C PHE A 33 -1.70 -8.92 13.35
N CYS A 34 -2.78 -8.28 13.78
CA CYS A 34 -3.22 -8.30 15.17
C CYS A 34 -3.49 -9.73 15.66
N ASP A 35 -4.13 -10.57 14.84
CA ASP A 35 -4.31 -11.99 15.14
C ASP A 35 -2.97 -12.71 15.33
N GLY A 36 -1.97 -12.39 14.49
CA GLY A 36 -0.60 -12.90 14.61
C GLY A 36 0.07 -12.49 15.93
N ILE A 37 -0.04 -11.21 16.31
CA ILE A 37 0.47 -10.70 17.59
C ILE A 37 -0.22 -11.39 18.77
N TYR A 38 -1.54 -11.56 18.70
CA TYR A 38 -2.32 -12.23 19.72
C TYR A 38 -1.83 -13.67 19.92
N LEU A 39 -1.67 -14.44 18.83
CA LEU A 39 -1.14 -15.81 18.89
C LEU A 39 0.25 -15.86 19.53
N CYS A 40 1.17 -14.96 19.13
CA CYS A 40 2.50 -14.86 19.72
C CYS A 40 2.46 -14.52 21.22
N SER A 41 1.39 -13.87 21.69
CA SER A 41 1.23 -13.47 23.09
C SER A 41 0.54 -14.52 23.96
N THR A 42 -0.16 -15.49 23.35
CA THR A 42 -0.98 -16.47 24.08
C THR A 42 -0.52 -17.92 23.97
N LEU A 43 0.28 -18.26 22.96
CA LEU A 43 0.80 -19.61 22.79
C LEU A 43 2.04 -19.85 23.68
N GLU A 44 2.45 -21.12 23.79
CA GLU A 44 3.60 -21.55 24.57
C GLU A 44 4.89 -20.83 24.12
N LYS A 45 5.69 -20.38 25.10
CA LYS A 45 6.92 -19.60 24.89
C LYS A 45 7.86 -20.29 23.89
N GLU A 46 7.98 -21.61 23.99
CA GLU A 46 8.86 -22.44 23.17
C GLU A 46 8.45 -22.43 21.69
N LYS A 47 7.17 -22.18 21.39
CA LYS A 47 6.65 -22.06 20.02
C LYS A 47 6.82 -20.65 19.46
N VAL A 48 6.68 -19.62 20.30
CA VAL A 48 6.57 -18.21 19.86
C VAL A 48 7.85 -17.41 19.98
N ASN A 49 8.85 -17.89 20.74
CA ASN A 49 10.13 -17.19 20.93
C ASN A 49 11.06 -17.35 19.71
N ASP A 50 10.60 -16.86 18.56
CA ASP A 50 11.28 -16.97 17.27
C ASP A 50 10.82 -15.85 16.32
N MET A 51 11.46 -15.74 15.15
CA MET A 51 11.09 -14.80 14.09
C MET A 51 10.03 -15.39 13.16
N PHE A 52 8.98 -14.61 12.92
CA PHE A 52 7.88 -14.93 12.02
C PHE A 52 7.65 -13.77 11.05
N ASN A 53 7.30 -14.10 9.81
CA ASN A 53 6.84 -13.14 8.83
C ASN A 53 5.32 -13.19 8.73
N PHE A 54 4.71 -12.03 8.53
CA PHE A 54 3.27 -11.88 8.34
C PHE A 54 3.01 -11.11 7.04
N GLY A 55 1.98 -11.52 6.32
CA GLY A 55 1.60 -10.96 5.04
C GLY A 55 0.47 -11.76 4.40
N ALA A 56 -0.18 -11.19 3.40
CA ALA A 56 -1.26 -11.85 2.67
C ALA A 56 -0.75 -13.17 2.06
N LYS A 57 -1.55 -14.23 2.19
CA LYS A 57 -1.28 -15.51 1.52
C LYS A 57 -1.50 -15.39 0.01
N GLU A 58 -2.58 -14.71 -0.36
CA GLU A 58 -2.98 -14.49 -1.75
C GLU A 58 -2.67 -13.04 -2.14
N PHE A 59 -1.73 -12.88 -3.06
CA PHE A 59 -1.30 -11.59 -3.61
C PHE A 59 -0.81 -11.77 -5.03
N THR A 60 -1.00 -10.72 -5.85
CA THR A 60 -0.70 -10.77 -7.28
C THR A 60 0.41 -9.77 -7.61
N THR A 61 0.35 -9.15 -8.78
CA THR A 61 1.27 -8.06 -9.11
C THR A 61 0.78 -6.73 -8.54
N MET A 62 1.70 -5.80 -8.32
CA MET A 62 1.37 -4.46 -7.82
C MET A 62 0.30 -3.77 -8.68
N ARG A 63 0.37 -3.93 -10.01
CA ARG A 63 -0.62 -3.38 -10.94
C ARG A 63 -2.01 -3.98 -10.70
N GLU A 64 -2.10 -5.30 -10.60
CA GLU A 64 -3.38 -6.01 -10.45
C GLU A 64 -4.04 -5.70 -9.10
N ASP A 65 -3.25 -5.67 -8.03
CA ASP A 65 -3.75 -5.39 -6.68
C ASP A 65 -4.23 -3.93 -6.56
N TYR A 66 -3.50 -2.98 -7.15
CA TYR A 66 -3.95 -1.57 -7.19
C TYR A 66 -5.15 -1.39 -8.12
N GLN A 67 -5.18 -2.09 -9.26
CA GLN A 67 -6.32 -1.98 -10.18
C GLN A 67 -7.63 -2.40 -9.52
N ALA A 68 -7.61 -3.36 -8.59
CA ALA A 68 -8.80 -3.77 -7.83
C ALA A 68 -9.48 -2.60 -7.09
N VAL A 69 -8.69 -1.66 -6.53
CA VAL A 69 -9.25 -0.47 -5.86
C VAL A 69 -9.85 0.51 -6.86
N LEU A 70 -9.22 0.72 -8.03
CA LEU A 70 -9.77 1.59 -9.07
C LEU A 70 -11.05 1.01 -9.69
N ASP A 71 -11.09 -0.31 -9.86
CA ASP A 71 -12.28 -1.01 -10.34
C ASP A 71 -13.41 -0.93 -9.29
N TYR A 72 -13.10 -1.12 -8.01
CA TYR A 72 -14.05 -0.93 -6.90
C TYR A 72 -14.57 0.52 -6.82
N ALA A 73 -13.72 1.52 -7.05
CA ALA A 73 -14.13 2.93 -7.06
C ALA A 73 -15.12 3.27 -8.19
N GLY A 74 -15.24 2.43 -9.24
CA GLY A 74 -16.34 2.50 -10.21
C GLY A 74 -16.22 3.57 -11.30
N PHE A 75 -15.10 4.29 -11.39
CA PHE A 75 -14.91 5.37 -12.40
C PHE A 75 -14.30 4.89 -13.72
N GLY A 76 -14.08 3.58 -13.91
CA GLY A 76 -13.48 3.02 -15.13
C GLY A 76 -12.01 3.42 -15.36
N LYS A 77 -11.32 3.89 -14.32
CA LYS A 77 -9.94 4.37 -14.39
C LYS A 77 -8.91 3.24 -14.30
N LYS A 78 -7.69 3.51 -14.76
CA LYS A 78 -6.64 2.49 -14.91
C LYS A 78 -5.31 2.90 -14.30
N ILE A 79 -4.57 1.89 -13.85
CA ILE A 79 -3.16 2.03 -13.47
C ILE A 79 -2.31 2.23 -14.73
N LYS A 80 -1.51 3.30 -14.74
CA LYS A 80 -0.56 3.61 -15.83
C LYS A 80 0.86 3.49 -15.30
N GLY A 81 1.58 2.48 -15.78
CA GLY A 81 2.98 2.26 -15.43
C GLY A 81 3.93 3.07 -16.29
N PHE A 82 5.07 3.46 -15.72
CA PHE A 82 6.12 4.21 -16.40
C PHE A 82 7.48 3.53 -16.18
N PRO A 83 8.47 3.74 -17.06
CA PRO A 83 9.83 3.24 -16.83
C PRO A 83 10.37 3.69 -15.46
N ALA A 84 10.82 2.73 -14.65
CA ALA A 84 11.19 2.99 -13.25
C ALA A 84 12.37 3.97 -13.14
N SER A 85 13.44 3.77 -13.91
CA SER A 85 14.67 4.59 -13.77
C SER A 85 14.44 6.08 -14.06
N PRO A 86 13.77 6.49 -15.16
CA PRO A 86 13.42 7.90 -15.37
C PRO A 86 12.53 8.47 -14.27
N MET A 87 11.51 7.73 -13.82
CA MET A 87 10.64 8.16 -12.73
C MET A 87 11.40 8.37 -11.42
N ILE A 88 12.26 7.43 -11.04
CA ILE A 88 13.09 7.51 -9.84
C ILE A 88 14.02 8.72 -9.91
N TRP A 89 14.59 9.01 -11.09
CA TRP A 89 15.45 10.18 -11.27
C TRP A 89 14.68 11.50 -11.09
N ILE A 90 13.49 11.62 -11.69
CA ILE A 90 12.61 12.79 -11.50
C ILE A 90 12.23 12.94 -10.02
N LEU A 91 11.89 11.85 -9.33
CA LEU A 91 11.53 11.86 -7.92
C LEU A 91 12.71 12.25 -7.02
N ARG A 92 13.94 11.84 -7.36
CA ARG A 92 15.17 12.29 -6.66
C ARG A 92 15.40 13.80 -6.82
N VAL A 93 15.16 14.35 -8.00
CA VAL A 93 15.27 15.81 -8.22
C VAL A 93 14.19 16.54 -7.42
N LEU A 94 12.94 16.07 -7.45
CA LEU A 94 11.85 16.64 -6.65
C LEU A 94 12.13 16.52 -5.14
N GLU A 95 12.73 15.43 -4.68
CA GLU A 95 13.15 15.25 -3.29
C GLU A 95 14.23 16.26 -2.90
N ALA A 96 15.26 16.44 -3.73
CA ALA A 96 16.33 17.42 -3.49
C ALA A 96 15.81 18.87 -3.42
N LEU A 97 14.69 19.16 -4.10
CA LEU A 97 13.99 20.44 -4.04
C LEU A 97 12.94 20.53 -2.91
N HIS A 98 12.80 19.50 -2.07
CA HIS A 98 11.76 19.37 -1.04
C HIS A 98 10.31 19.43 -1.57
N LEU A 99 10.12 19.04 -2.83
CA LEU A 99 8.82 19.02 -3.53
C LEU A 99 8.22 17.61 -3.64
N SER A 100 9.01 16.55 -3.40
CA SER A 100 8.52 15.17 -3.43
C SER A 100 7.72 14.84 -2.18
N PRO A 101 6.46 14.37 -2.30
CA PRO A 101 5.68 13.85 -1.18
C PRO A 101 6.00 12.37 -0.88
N LEU A 102 6.94 11.76 -1.61
CA LEU A 102 7.35 10.36 -1.45
C LEU A 102 8.75 10.29 -0.84
N TYR A 103 8.91 9.44 0.18
CA TYR A 103 10.21 9.11 0.76
C TYR A 103 11.08 8.32 -0.21
N LYS A 104 12.39 8.59 -0.23
CA LYS A 104 13.39 7.90 -1.07
C LYS A 104 13.20 6.39 -1.19
N TRP A 105 13.12 5.71 -0.04
CA TRP A 105 13.03 4.26 -0.01
C TRP A 105 11.79 3.72 -0.73
N VAL A 106 10.65 4.44 -0.65
CA VAL A 106 9.39 4.03 -1.29
C VAL A 106 9.53 4.01 -2.80
N TYR A 107 10.05 5.06 -3.43
CA TYR A 107 10.13 5.10 -4.89
C TYR A 107 11.30 4.28 -5.45
N GLU A 108 12.36 4.04 -4.68
CA GLU A 108 13.50 3.21 -5.12
C GLU A 108 13.19 1.71 -5.11
N THR A 109 12.22 1.28 -4.29
CA THR A 109 11.86 -0.13 -4.12
C THR A 109 10.49 -0.49 -4.70
N ALA A 110 9.63 0.49 -5.03
CA ALA A 110 8.26 0.25 -5.52
C ALA A 110 8.17 -0.70 -6.73
N SER A 111 9.16 -0.67 -7.64
CA SER A 111 9.16 -1.52 -8.84
C SER A 111 9.80 -2.89 -8.65
N ARG A 112 10.21 -3.24 -7.43
CA ARG A 112 10.89 -4.51 -7.11
C ARG A 112 9.92 -5.49 -6.46
N ASP A 113 10.22 -6.77 -6.57
CA ASP A 113 9.50 -7.81 -5.84
C ASP A 113 9.72 -7.62 -4.33
N SER A 114 8.63 -7.70 -3.57
CA SER A 114 8.65 -7.58 -2.11
C SER A 114 7.63 -8.54 -1.52
N PHE A 115 8.09 -9.70 -1.09
CA PHE A 115 7.28 -10.71 -0.43
C PHE A 115 8.17 -11.61 0.42
N VAL A 116 7.57 -12.23 1.43
CA VAL A 116 8.24 -13.11 2.38
C VAL A 116 7.40 -14.39 2.58
N SER A 117 8.07 -15.48 2.95
CA SER A 117 7.36 -16.71 3.29
C SER A 117 6.67 -16.57 4.64
N ILE A 118 5.37 -16.88 4.66
CA ILE A 118 4.53 -16.94 5.87
C ILE A 118 4.36 -18.38 6.39
N GLU A 119 4.96 -19.37 5.74
CA GLU A 119 4.72 -20.79 6.05
C GLU A 119 5.03 -21.14 7.49
N LYS A 120 6.06 -20.52 8.07
CA LYS A 120 6.44 -20.75 9.46
C LYS A 120 5.35 -20.28 10.43
N ALA A 121 4.75 -19.11 10.18
CA ALA A 121 3.63 -18.62 10.99
C ALA A 121 2.42 -19.55 10.86
N GLN A 122 2.13 -20.04 9.64
CA GLN A 122 1.06 -21.01 9.42
C GLN A 122 1.28 -22.33 10.16
N LYS A 123 2.49 -22.89 10.09
CA LYS A 123 2.82 -24.20 10.65
C LYS A 123 2.96 -24.18 12.18
N ILE A 124 3.61 -23.16 12.73
CA ILE A 124 3.97 -23.10 14.16
C ILE A 124 2.90 -22.39 14.99
N LEU A 125 2.35 -21.29 14.49
CA LEU A 125 1.37 -20.49 15.22
C LEU A 125 -0.08 -20.88 14.89
N GLY A 126 -0.29 -21.65 13.80
CA GLY A 126 -1.64 -21.87 13.26
C GLY A 126 -2.24 -20.60 12.64
N TRP A 127 -1.43 -19.56 12.40
CA TRP A 127 -1.87 -18.29 11.87
C TRP A 127 -2.17 -18.41 10.37
N ASN A 128 -3.40 -18.10 9.94
CA ASN A 128 -3.75 -18.06 8.53
C ASN A 128 -4.44 -16.73 8.20
N PRO A 129 -3.85 -15.89 7.34
CA PRO A 129 -4.44 -14.60 7.01
C PRO A 129 -5.79 -14.80 6.31
N LYS A 130 -6.77 -14.00 6.70
CA LYS A 130 -8.14 -14.04 6.17
C LYS A 130 -8.26 -13.27 4.87
N TYR A 131 -7.44 -12.24 4.69
CA TYR A 131 -7.58 -11.29 3.59
C TYR A 131 -6.49 -11.46 2.53
N SER A 132 -6.90 -11.44 1.26
CA SER A 132 -5.95 -11.25 0.16
C SER A 132 -5.43 -9.81 0.12
N ASN A 133 -4.41 -9.57 -0.68
CA ASN A 133 -3.90 -8.22 -0.93
C ASN A 133 -5.01 -7.26 -1.41
N LYS A 134 -5.88 -7.76 -2.30
CA LYS A 134 -6.99 -6.98 -2.87
C LYS A 134 -8.04 -6.68 -1.81
N ASP A 135 -8.40 -7.67 -0.99
CA ASP A 135 -9.37 -7.48 0.09
C ASP A 135 -8.86 -6.45 1.11
N ALA A 136 -7.60 -6.56 1.52
CA ALA A 136 -6.97 -5.62 2.46
C ALA A 136 -6.97 -4.18 1.89
N LEU A 137 -6.65 -4.03 0.61
CA LEU A 137 -6.67 -2.74 -0.06
C LEU A 137 -8.07 -2.14 -0.18
N ILE A 138 -9.09 -2.96 -0.49
CA ILE A 138 -10.48 -2.53 -0.61
C ILE A 138 -11.04 -2.17 0.77
N ARG A 139 -10.83 -2.99 1.80
CA ARG A 139 -11.25 -2.70 3.19
C ARG A 139 -10.64 -1.39 3.69
N ASN A 140 -9.35 -1.18 3.44
CA ASN A 140 -8.68 0.07 3.80
C ASN A 140 -9.20 1.27 2.99
N TYR A 141 -9.61 1.05 1.72
CA TYR A 141 -10.27 2.07 0.92
C TYR A 141 -11.67 2.43 1.45
N GLU A 142 -12.49 1.45 1.85
CA GLU A 142 -13.78 1.66 2.49
C GLU A 142 -13.63 2.44 3.82
N TRP A 143 -12.63 2.07 4.62
CA TRP A 143 -12.28 2.81 5.82
C TRP A 143 -11.89 4.26 5.49
N TYR A 144 -11.06 4.47 4.47
CA TYR A 144 -10.68 5.80 4.00
C TYR A 144 -11.89 6.65 3.60
N LEU A 145 -12.86 6.07 2.86
CA LEU A 145 -14.06 6.77 2.43
C LEU A 145 -14.95 7.17 3.61
N SER A 146 -15.17 6.25 4.54
CA SER A 146 -16.01 6.47 5.72
C SER A 146 -15.44 7.51 6.69
N HIS A 147 -14.11 7.60 6.79
CA HIS A 147 -13.43 8.53 7.72
C HIS A 147 -12.91 9.79 7.03
N ARG A 148 -13.15 9.96 5.73
CA ARG A 148 -12.58 11.06 4.93
C ARG A 148 -12.87 12.44 5.51
N SER A 149 -14.08 12.65 6.03
CA SER A 149 -14.51 13.91 6.64
C SER A 149 -13.71 14.28 7.90
N GLU A 150 -13.14 13.32 8.62
CA GLU A 150 -12.46 13.54 9.91
C GLU A 150 -11.09 14.20 9.74
N PHE A 151 -10.44 13.94 8.61
CA PHE A 151 -9.11 14.44 8.27
C PHE A 151 -9.09 15.41 7.09
N LYS A 152 -10.21 15.60 6.38
CA LYS A 152 -10.34 16.63 5.33
C LYS A 152 -10.18 18.02 5.94
N GLY A 153 -9.28 18.84 5.38
CA GLY A 153 -8.99 20.20 5.88
C GLY A 153 -8.03 20.26 7.06
N LYS A 154 -7.56 19.13 7.58
CA LYS A 154 -6.47 19.08 8.56
C LYS A 154 -5.17 18.72 7.83
N SER A 155 -4.13 19.52 8.03
CA SER A 155 -2.75 19.17 7.64
C SER A 155 -1.93 19.01 8.92
N GLY A 156 -1.26 17.87 9.10
CA GLY A 156 -0.37 17.67 10.23
C GLY A 156 0.80 16.78 9.86
N VAL A 157 1.75 16.67 10.80
CA VAL A 157 3.06 16.05 10.61
C VAL A 157 3.07 14.53 10.84
N ASN A 158 1.93 13.96 11.23
CA ASN A 158 1.80 12.57 11.69
C ASN A 158 1.06 11.70 10.64
N HIS A 159 1.19 10.38 10.72
CA HIS A 159 0.53 9.41 9.81
C HIS A 159 -1.02 9.47 9.77
N ARG A 160 -1.65 10.29 10.61
CA ARG A 160 -3.12 10.43 10.73
C ARG A 160 -3.72 11.50 9.82
N VAL A 161 -2.91 12.23 9.06
CA VAL A 161 -3.37 13.32 8.19
C VAL A 161 -2.79 13.14 6.79
N PRO A 162 -3.59 13.28 5.72
CA PRO A 162 -3.10 13.11 4.36
C PRO A 162 -2.01 14.15 4.04
N TRP A 163 -0.93 13.67 3.43
CA TRP A 163 0.20 14.50 3.03
C TRP A 163 -0.23 15.57 2.01
N LYS A 164 0.40 16.76 2.05
CA LYS A 164 0.26 17.73 0.96
C LYS A 164 0.71 17.04 -0.33
N GLN A 165 -0.18 16.91 -1.31
CA GLN A 165 0.12 16.20 -2.57
C GLN A 165 1.23 16.89 -3.38
N GLY A 166 1.54 18.16 -3.09
CA GLY A 166 2.62 18.90 -3.74
C GLY A 166 2.45 18.91 -5.25
N VAL A 167 3.55 18.74 -5.99
CA VAL A 167 3.54 18.69 -7.47
C VAL A 167 2.69 17.55 -8.03
N LEU A 168 2.43 16.49 -7.24
CA LEU A 168 1.59 15.37 -7.71
C LEU A 168 0.13 15.78 -7.93
N SER A 169 -0.37 16.87 -7.33
CA SER A 169 -1.72 17.37 -7.65
C SER A 169 -1.83 17.83 -9.10
N LEU A 170 -0.73 18.28 -9.72
CA LEU A 170 -0.70 18.61 -11.15
C LEU A 170 -0.72 17.34 -12.00
N ALA A 171 0.00 16.29 -11.58
CA ALA A 171 -0.04 15.01 -12.26
C ALA A 171 -1.47 14.46 -12.30
N LYS A 172 -2.26 14.63 -11.22
CA LYS A 172 -3.65 14.18 -11.12
C LYS A 172 -4.53 14.62 -12.31
N ILE A 173 -4.32 15.81 -12.87
CA ILE A 173 -5.08 16.35 -14.01
C ILE A 173 -4.97 15.45 -15.26
N PHE A 174 -3.88 14.68 -15.40
CA PHE A 174 -3.59 13.85 -16.57
C PHE A 174 -4.06 12.39 -16.45
N PHE A 175 -4.71 12.00 -15.34
CA PHE A 175 -5.10 10.62 -15.05
C PHE A 175 -6.60 10.50 -14.77
#